data_AF-A0A317VSJ1-F1
#
_entry.id   AF-A0A317VSJ1-F1
#
_cell.length_a   1.000
_cell.length_b   1.000
_cell.length_c   1.000
_cell.angle_alpha   90.00
_cell.angle_beta   90.00
_cell.angle_gamma   90.00
#
_symmetry.space_group_name_H-M   'P 1'
#
loop_
_entity.id
_entity.type
_entity.pdbx_description
1 polymer ?
#
loop_
_entity_poly.entity_id
_entity_poly.type
_entity_poly.pdbx_seq_one_letter_code
_entity_poly.pdbx_strand_id
1 'polypeptide(L)'
;MTSVTPQLPPAALRILPRFLITAIYPFLSTLLNLIPEHAKSHLLQSSGAQYFLPSVWQQVDYDIREFLTPHGRFWWQTTGYVLSLLLQDAGYSDGAQQRILAFFSCSIAPHLGVANEPGAQRWPSFMTDNHNPIELSWDWHTGNRSPTVRFSIEPVGPNAGTPVDPDNQTADSRFRHVLRHTSPNTDWEWFDHFDRALAPDTHPRGYMEGHPSKIFYAFDLGDNDITSKAYFFPGFRARATNQTNLQVLAQAIRTAPLCTDHDRLGAFALFEDFANDVSTPPLEMDMLAIDMIPAVDSRLKIYFRNRQTSFASVRQMMTLGNRITGHSLDVGLQNLRRLWDALLGQVGVPEDTPLPGGNHRTGGILYNMEFRPGGTTPKVKIYIPARHYAPSDWHVVTALNEYMYGANGQSEKLNMPTYSDAFRKVFTQDSLQERGLHTYIACSVQAGGDLRVVSYINAQSEKLVLG
;
A
#
# COMPACT_ATOMS: atom_id res chain seq x y z
N MET A 1 -54.22 -21.10 29.44
CA MET A 1 -53.16 -22.06 29.03
C MET A 1 -52.46 -21.47 27.82
N THR A 2 -51.38 -20.74 28.09
CA THR A 2 -50.60 -19.96 27.13
C THR A 2 -49.48 -20.84 26.57
N SER A 3 -49.49 -21.05 25.26
CA SER A 3 -48.46 -21.83 24.55
C SER A 3 -47.17 -21.03 24.45
N VAL A 4 -46.15 -21.46 25.19
CA VAL A 4 -44.77 -20.96 25.10
C VAL A 4 -44.15 -21.51 23.82
N THR A 5 -43.85 -20.64 22.87
CA THR A 5 -42.98 -20.94 21.72
C THR A 5 -41.52 -20.76 22.17
N PRO A 6 -40.60 -21.71 21.93
CA PRO A 6 -39.19 -21.49 22.26
C PRO A 6 -38.57 -20.51 21.26
N GLN A 7 -38.07 -19.38 21.77
CA GLN A 7 -37.17 -18.51 21.01
C GLN A 7 -35.84 -19.24 20.79
N LEU A 8 -35.48 -19.46 19.52
CA LEU A 8 -34.12 -19.87 19.13
C LEU A 8 -33.15 -18.69 19.40
N PRO A 9 -31.98 -18.94 20.02
CA PRO A 9 -30.99 -17.90 20.24
C PRO A 9 -30.35 -17.44 18.91
N PRO A 10 -29.87 -16.18 18.82
CA PRO A 10 -29.26 -15.66 17.62
C PRO A 10 -27.97 -16.42 17.27
N ALA A 11 -27.77 -16.62 15.97
CA ALA A 11 -26.71 -17.42 15.36
C ALA A 11 -25.31 -17.13 15.94
N ALA A 12 -24.84 -18.04 16.77
CA ALA A 12 -23.44 -18.19 17.16
C ALA A 12 -22.81 -19.30 16.31
N LEU A 13 -22.74 -19.14 14.99
CA LEU A 13 -21.75 -19.89 14.20
C LEU A 13 -20.46 -19.07 14.17
N ARG A 14 -19.69 -19.21 15.26
CA ARG A 14 -18.34 -18.69 15.34
C ARG A 14 -17.44 -19.50 14.39
N ILE A 15 -16.58 -18.77 13.70
CA ILE A 15 -15.44 -19.21 12.88
C ILE A 15 -14.79 -20.46 13.51
N LEU A 16 -14.69 -21.56 12.74
CA LEU A 16 -13.97 -22.74 13.22
C LEU A 16 -12.50 -22.38 13.50
N PRO A 17 -11.91 -22.87 14.60
CA PRO A 17 -10.49 -22.67 14.90
C PRO A 17 -9.61 -23.15 13.73
N ARG A 18 -8.53 -22.41 13.42
CA ARG A 18 -7.57 -22.71 12.34
C ARG A 18 -7.14 -24.19 12.29
N PHE A 19 -7.02 -24.84 13.45
CA PHE A 19 -6.63 -26.24 13.59
C PHE A 19 -7.70 -27.25 13.09
N LEU A 20 -9.00 -27.00 13.27
CA LEU A 20 -10.04 -27.90 12.74
C LEU A 20 -10.11 -27.85 11.21
N ILE A 21 -9.78 -26.71 10.60
CA ILE A 21 -9.87 -26.50 9.15
C ILE A 21 -8.86 -27.39 8.41
N THR A 22 -7.62 -27.49 8.90
CA THR A 22 -6.57 -28.33 8.31
C THR A 22 -6.92 -29.83 8.38
N ALA A 23 -7.64 -30.26 9.43
CA ALA A 23 -8.01 -31.66 9.64
C ALA A 23 -9.25 -32.09 8.82
N ILE A 24 -10.21 -31.19 8.59
CA ILE A 24 -11.49 -31.52 7.96
C ILE A 24 -11.46 -31.25 6.44
N TYR A 25 -10.62 -30.33 5.97
CA TYR A 25 -10.51 -29.98 4.54
C TYR A 25 -10.26 -31.19 3.60
N PRO A 26 -9.36 -32.15 3.91
CA PRO A 26 -9.17 -33.32 3.04
C PRO A 26 -10.46 -34.12 2.85
N PHE A 27 -11.26 -34.26 3.90
CA PHE A 27 -12.54 -34.97 3.86
C PHE A 27 -13.61 -34.19 3.10
N LEU A 28 -13.75 -32.88 3.34
CA LEU A 28 -14.69 -32.00 2.64
C LEU A 28 -14.35 -31.85 1.14
N SER A 29 -13.08 -31.67 0.80
CA SER A 29 -12.61 -31.57 -0.59
C SER A 29 -12.85 -32.88 -1.35
N THR A 30 -12.57 -34.03 -0.71
CA THR A 30 -12.85 -35.35 -1.29
C THR A 30 -14.36 -35.56 -1.50
N LEU A 31 -15.20 -35.18 -0.54
CA LEU A 31 -16.67 -35.23 -0.65
C LEU A 31 -17.20 -34.31 -1.77
N LEU A 32 -16.67 -33.10 -1.91
CA LEU A 32 -17.06 -32.15 -2.96
C LEU A 32 -16.65 -32.61 -4.35
N ASN A 33 -15.51 -33.30 -4.49
CA ASN A 33 -15.05 -33.88 -5.76
C ASN A 33 -15.88 -35.09 -6.22
N LEU A 34 -16.70 -35.68 -5.34
CA LEU A 34 -17.65 -36.75 -5.69
C LEU A 34 -18.99 -36.20 -6.20
N ILE A 35 -19.22 -34.88 -6.13
CA ILE A 35 -20.45 -34.24 -6.59
C ILE A 35 -20.26 -33.81 -8.06
N PRO A 36 -21.12 -34.24 -8.99
CA PRO A 36 -21.08 -33.79 -10.38
C PRO A 36 -21.21 -32.26 -10.51
N GLU A 37 -20.51 -31.64 -11.47
CA GLU A 37 -20.51 -30.17 -11.66
C GLU A 37 -21.91 -29.53 -11.76
N HIS A 38 -22.87 -30.22 -12.40
CA HIS A 38 -24.26 -29.76 -12.50
C HIS A 38 -25.04 -29.80 -11.17
N ALA A 39 -24.58 -30.61 -10.20
CA ALA A 39 -25.15 -30.68 -8.86
C ALA A 39 -24.48 -29.69 -7.89
N LYS A 40 -23.21 -29.33 -8.13
CA LYS A 40 -22.52 -28.24 -7.42
C LYS A 40 -23.21 -26.89 -7.64
N SER A 41 -23.64 -26.60 -8.87
CA SER A 41 -24.41 -25.38 -9.19
C SER A 41 -25.76 -25.31 -8.47
N HIS A 42 -26.42 -26.44 -8.21
CA HIS A 42 -27.67 -26.49 -7.44
C HIS A 42 -27.46 -26.32 -5.93
N LEU A 43 -26.35 -26.84 -5.38
CA LEU A 43 -25.96 -26.59 -3.98
C LEU A 43 -25.62 -25.11 -3.75
N LEU A 44 -24.89 -24.48 -4.69
CA LEU A 44 -24.53 -23.06 -4.66
C LEU A 44 -25.74 -22.11 -4.67
N GLN A 45 -26.89 -22.52 -5.19
CA GLN A 45 -28.13 -21.74 -5.19
C GLN A 45 -28.94 -21.85 -3.89
N SER A 46 -28.60 -22.78 -2.99
CA SER A 46 -29.21 -22.87 -1.67
C SER A 46 -28.49 -21.95 -0.68
N SER A 47 -29.22 -21.02 -0.06
CA SER A 47 -28.71 -19.91 0.77
C SER A 47 -27.96 -20.32 2.06
N GLY A 48 -27.74 -21.62 2.28
CA GLY A 48 -26.97 -22.18 3.40
C GLY A 48 -25.70 -22.95 3.00
N ALA A 49 -25.50 -23.35 1.74
CA ALA A 49 -24.37 -24.19 1.34
C ALA A 49 -23.05 -23.41 1.18
N GLN A 50 -23.12 -22.10 0.97
CA GLN A 50 -21.94 -21.22 0.86
C GLN A 50 -21.08 -21.20 2.14
N TYR A 51 -21.66 -21.56 3.30
CA TYR A 51 -20.97 -21.70 4.58
C TYR A 51 -20.15 -23.00 4.72
N PHE A 52 -20.31 -23.96 3.80
CA PHE A 52 -19.59 -25.24 3.83
C PHE A 52 -18.42 -25.31 2.86
N LEU A 53 -18.33 -24.37 1.91
CA LEU A 53 -17.22 -24.32 0.96
C LEU A 53 -16.03 -23.57 1.57
N PRO A 54 -14.81 -24.12 1.48
CA PRO A 54 -13.62 -23.45 1.97
C PRO A 54 -13.38 -22.17 1.17
N SER A 55 -13.05 -21.07 1.85
CA SER A 55 -12.68 -19.82 1.19
C SER A 55 -11.44 -20.01 0.31
N VAL A 56 -11.24 -19.13 -0.68
CA VAL A 56 -10.05 -19.19 -1.55
C VAL A 56 -8.75 -19.18 -0.73
N TRP A 57 -8.70 -18.39 0.35
CA TRP A 57 -7.56 -18.39 1.26
C TRP A 57 -7.33 -19.76 1.92
N GLN A 58 -8.39 -20.45 2.36
CA GLN A 58 -8.28 -21.79 2.96
C GLN A 58 -7.78 -22.83 1.94
N GLN A 59 -8.22 -22.73 0.69
CA GLN A 59 -7.75 -23.59 -0.39
C GLN A 59 -6.24 -23.38 -0.63
N VAL A 60 -5.81 -22.13 -0.80
CA VAL A 60 -4.39 -21.81 -0.99
C VAL A 60 -3.56 -22.19 0.24
N ASP A 61 -4.04 -21.93 1.47
CA ASP A 61 -3.33 -22.30 2.70
C ASP A 61 -3.09 -23.82 2.79
N TYR A 62 -4.09 -24.62 2.39
CA TYR A 62 -3.95 -26.07 2.31
C TYR A 62 -2.89 -26.48 1.30
N ASP A 63 -2.89 -25.89 0.10
CA ASP A 63 -1.94 -26.24 -0.97
C ASP A 63 -0.49 -25.91 -0.59
N ILE A 64 -0.26 -24.80 0.13
CA ILE A 64 1.09 -24.34 0.47
C ILE A 64 1.60 -24.86 1.83
N ARG A 65 0.83 -25.66 2.56
CA ARG A 65 1.07 -25.98 3.98
C ARG A 65 2.45 -26.55 4.29
N GLU A 66 3.03 -27.29 3.34
CA GLU A 66 4.35 -27.95 3.47
C GLU A 66 5.49 -27.15 2.84
N PHE A 67 5.20 -26.04 2.15
CA PHE A 67 6.19 -25.31 1.35
C PHE A 67 6.74 -24.04 2.02
N LEU A 68 6.04 -23.49 3.02
CA LEU A 68 6.46 -22.28 3.70
C LEU A 68 7.37 -22.57 4.90
N THR A 69 8.44 -21.78 5.01
CA THR A 69 9.22 -21.68 6.25
C THR A 69 8.34 -21.12 7.39
N PRO A 70 8.72 -21.27 8.67
CA PRO A 70 7.98 -20.67 9.78
C PRO A 70 7.75 -19.16 9.61
N HIS A 71 8.77 -18.42 9.14
CA HIS A 71 8.64 -16.99 8.87
C HIS A 71 7.72 -16.69 7.69
N GLY A 72 7.82 -17.45 6.60
CA GLY A 72 6.89 -17.32 5.47
C GLY A 72 5.45 -17.61 5.89
N ARG A 73 5.24 -18.62 6.75
CA ARG A 73 3.93 -18.97 7.31
C ARG A 73 3.38 -17.87 8.21
N PHE A 74 4.21 -17.22 9.02
CA PHE A 74 3.81 -16.04 9.78
C PHE A 74 3.26 -14.93 8.88
N TRP A 75 4.00 -14.56 7.83
CA TRP A 75 3.56 -13.49 6.90
C TRP A 75 2.30 -13.86 6.11
N TRP A 76 2.18 -15.14 5.75
CA TRP A 76 0.96 -15.68 5.12
C TRP A 76 -0.26 -15.62 6.05
N GLN A 77 -0.11 -16.03 7.32
CA GLN A 77 -1.19 -16.07 8.30
C GLN A 77 -1.58 -14.70 8.86
N THR A 78 -0.75 -13.68 8.63
CA THR A 78 -0.98 -12.29 9.02
C THR A 78 -1.38 -11.47 7.80
N THR A 79 -0.40 -10.93 7.06
CA THR A 79 -0.64 -10.02 5.94
C THR A 79 -1.31 -10.72 4.76
N GLY A 80 -0.97 -11.98 4.47
CA GLY A 80 -1.64 -12.77 3.43
C GLY A 80 -3.13 -13.01 3.73
N TYR A 81 -3.48 -13.18 5.00
CA TYR A 81 -4.88 -13.28 5.43
C TYR A 81 -5.62 -11.95 5.27
N VAL A 82 -5.04 -10.83 5.71
CA VAL A 82 -5.64 -9.49 5.50
C VAL A 82 -5.83 -9.21 4.00
N LEU A 83 -4.82 -9.52 3.18
CA LEU A 83 -4.91 -9.40 1.72
C LEU A 83 -6.10 -10.17 1.16
N SER A 84 -6.34 -11.41 1.60
CA SER A 84 -7.47 -12.21 1.12
C SER A 84 -8.82 -11.56 1.39
N LEU A 85 -9.00 -10.97 2.57
CA LEU A 85 -10.24 -10.30 2.95
C LEU A 85 -10.43 -8.99 2.17
N LEU A 86 -9.34 -8.25 1.91
CA LEU A 86 -9.40 -7.07 1.06
C LEU A 86 -9.78 -7.44 -0.39
N LEU A 87 -9.22 -8.50 -0.96
CA LEU A 87 -9.56 -8.95 -2.31
C LEU A 87 -11.03 -9.37 -2.41
N GLN A 88 -11.51 -10.12 -1.41
CA GLN A 88 -12.91 -10.55 -1.34
C GLN A 88 -13.84 -9.34 -1.27
N ASP A 89 -13.60 -8.40 -0.36
CA ASP A 89 -14.49 -7.25 -0.16
C ASP A 89 -14.35 -6.20 -1.27
N ALA A 90 -13.24 -6.19 -2.01
CA ALA A 90 -13.10 -5.39 -3.24
C ALA A 90 -13.81 -6.02 -4.46
N GLY A 91 -14.37 -7.23 -4.32
CA GLY A 91 -15.16 -7.88 -5.36
C GLY A 91 -14.34 -8.63 -6.42
N TYR A 92 -13.10 -9.03 -6.11
CA TYR A 92 -12.29 -9.83 -7.03
C TYR A 92 -12.92 -11.21 -7.25
N SER A 93 -12.87 -11.71 -8.48
CA SER A 93 -13.29 -13.08 -8.79
C SER A 93 -12.45 -14.11 -8.04
N ASP A 94 -13.02 -15.30 -7.77
CA ASP A 94 -12.29 -16.38 -7.09
C ASP A 94 -11.00 -16.77 -7.82
N GLY A 95 -11.00 -16.75 -9.16
CA GLY A 95 -9.81 -17.02 -9.96
C GLY A 95 -8.72 -15.95 -9.80
N ALA A 96 -9.11 -14.67 -9.71
CA ALA A 96 -8.17 -13.59 -9.42
C ALA A 96 -7.62 -13.70 -7.99
N GLN A 97 -8.49 -13.96 -7.01
CA GLN A 97 -8.08 -14.19 -5.62
C GLN A 97 -7.07 -15.35 -5.52
N GLN A 98 -7.32 -16.49 -6.17
CA GLN A 98 -6.44 -17.64 -6.13
C GLN A 98 -5.06 -17.31 -6.72
N ARG A 99 -5.03 -16.69 -7.91
CA ARG A 99 -3.78 -16.30 -8.57
C ARG A 99 -2.96 -15.32 -7.73
N ILE A 100 -3.61 -14.29 -7.18
CA ILE A 100 -2.95 -13.26 -6.38
C ILE A 100 -2.44 -13.85 -5.06
N LEU A 101 -3.23 -14.68 -4.39
CA LEU A 101 -2.85 -15.30 -3.13
C LEU A 101 -1.73 -16.33 -3.31
N ALA A 102 -1.72 -17.08 -4.43
CA ALA A 102 -0.61 -17.96 -4.79
C ALA A 102 0.67 -17.16 -5.11
N PHE A 103 0.56 -16.04 -5.82
CA PHE A 103 1.69 -15.14 -6.05
C PHE A 103 2.25 -14.63 -4.71
N PHE A 104 1.39 -14.16 -3.82
CA PHE A 104 1.79 -13.68 -2.50
C PHE A 104 2.49 -14.78 -1.69
N SER A 105 1.86 -15.93 -1.53
CA SER A 105 2.38 -16.98 -0.67
C SER A 105 3.68 -17.58 -1.19
N CYS A 106 3.79 -17.83 -2.49
CA CYS A 106 4.96 -18.49 -3.06
C CYS A 106 6.10 -17.53 -3.39
N SER A 107 5.80 -16.28 -3.76
CA SER A 107 6.81 -15.35 -4.31
C SER A 107 7.14 -14.19 -3.38
N ILE A 108 6.24 -13.82 -2.46
CA ILE A 108 6.38 -12.64 -1.62
C ILE A 108 6.71 -13.02 -0.17
N ALA A 109 5.86 -13.82 0.47
CA ALA A 109 5.98 -14.16 1.89
C ALA A 109 7.36 -14.71 2.30
N PRO A 110 8.06 -15.54 1.49
CA PRO A 110 9.41 -16.02 1.81
C PRO A 110 10.49 -14.92 1.85
N HIS A 111 10.20 -13.75 1.29
CA HIS A 111 11.13 -12.62 1.14
C HIS A 111 10.81 -11.46 2.10
N LEU A 112 9.97 -11.67 3.11
CA LEU A 112 9.60 -10.66 4.11
C LEU A 112 10.40 -10.79 5.42
N GLY A 113 11.51 -11.53 5.41
CA GLY A 113 12.39 -11.67 6.56
C GLY A 113 11.77 -12.41 7.75
N VAL A 114 12.40 -12.26 8.91
CA VAL A 114 12.00 -12.91 10.17
C VAL A 114 10.63 -12.43 10.64
N ALA A 115 9.84 -13.36 11.18
CA ALA A 115 8.52 -13.10 11.75
C ALA A 115 8.55 -12.01 12.83
N ASN A 116 7.47 -11.23 12.95
CA ASN A 116 7.31 -10.23 14.00
C ASN A 116 6.90 -10.90 15.32
N GLU A 117 7.85 -11.56 15.95
CA GLU A 117 7.68 -12.22 17.25
C GLU A 117 8.36 -11.41 18.36
N PRO A 118 7.83 -11.42 19.60
CA PRO A 118 8.46 -10.75 20.73
C PRO A 118 9.92 -11.17 20.90
N GLY A 119 10.83 -10.19 20.91
CA GLY A 119 12.28 -10.43 21.07
C GLY A 119 13.03 -10.79 19.78
N ALA A 120 12.36 -10.93 18.63
CA ALA A 120 13.03 -11.16 17.36
C ALA A 120 13.87 -9.94 16.94
N GLN A 121 15.14 -10.16 16.60
CA GLN A 121 15.97 -9.15 15.96
C GLN A 121 15.60 -9.06 14.48
N ARG A 122 14.88 -7.99 14.12
CA ARG A 122 14.38 -7.77 12.74
C ARG A 122 15.14 -6.66 12.04
N TRP A 123 15.17 -6.75 10.71
CA TRP A 123 15.57 -5.64 9.86
C TRP A 123 14.62 -4.45 10.08
N PRO A 124 15.14 -3.25 10.37
CA PRO A 124 14.32 -2.07 10.60
C PRO A 124 13.90 -1.45 9.27
N SER A 125 13.04 -2.16 8.53
CA SER A 125 12.48 -1.70 7.26
C SER A 125 11.84 -0.32 7.40
N PHE A 126 12.07 0.54 6.40
CA PHE A 126 11.44 1.85 6.29
C PHE A 126 10.02 1.80 5.73
N MET A 127 9.57 0.64 5.22
CA MET A 127 8.24 0.49 4.62
C MET A 127 7.13 0.92 5.59
N THR A 128 7.28 0.61 6.87
CA THR A 128 6.31 0.97 7.91
C THR A 128 7.00 1.32 9.22
N ASP A 129 6.35 2.15 10.04
CA ASP A 129 6.90 2.64 11.32
C ASP A 129 7.12 1.55 12.38
N ASN A 130 6.51 0.36 12.25
CA ASN A 130 6.78 -0.80 13.11
C ASN A 130 7.76 -1.79 12.46
N HIS A 131 8.45 -1.36 11.41
CA HIS A 131 9.46 -2.12 10.67
C HIS A 131 8.93 -3.38 9.98
N ASN A 132 7.63 -3.50 9.77
CA ASN A 132 7.11 -4.51 8.87
C ASN A 132 7.58 -4.20 7.44
N PRO A 133 8.14 -5.17 6.70
CA PRO A 133 8.63 -4.97 5.34
C PRO A 133 7.53 -5.08 4.30
N ILE A 134 6.27 -4.85 4.69
CA ILE A 134 5.12 -4.92 3.81
C ILE A 134 4.04 -3.91 4.21
N GLU A 135 3.38 -3.35 3.21
CA GLU A 135 2.22 -2.48 3.36
C GLU A 135 1.18 -2.80 2.28
N LEU A 136 -0.08 -3.00 2.67
CA LEU A 136 -1.21 -3.19 1.75
C LEU A 136 -1.80 -1.82 1.38
N SER A 137 -2.55 -1.74 0.28
CA SER A 137 -3.34 -0.54 -0.01
C SER A 137 -4.64 -0.83 -0.74
N TRP A 138 -5.60 0.08 -0.57
CA TRP A 138 -6.92 0.05 -1.17
C TRP A 138 -7.13 1.33 -1.99
N ASP A 139 -7.13 1.20 -3.32
CA ASP A 139 -7.49 2.30 -4.21
C ASP A 139 -8.99 2.35 -4.38
N TRP A 140 -9.58 3.45 -3.92
CA TRP A 140 -11.02 3.62 -4.01
C TRP A 140 -11.49 4.06 -5.40
N HIS A 141 -10.56 4.49 -6.27
CA HIS A 141 -10.84 5.16 -7.53
C HIS A 141 -11.72 6.40 -7.36
N THR A 142 -12.27 6.90 -8.47
CA THR A 142 -13.31 7.93 -8.52
C THR A 142 -14.54 7.36 -9.22
N GLY A 143 -15.72 7.89 -8.90
CA GLY A 143 -16.99 7.37 -9.43
C GLY A 143 -17.31 5.98 -8.90
N ASN A 144 -18.04 5.19 -9.69
CA ASN A 144 -18.59 3.89 -9.27
C ASN A 144 -17.72 2.69 -9.70
N ARG A 145 -16.38 2.85 -9.72
CA ARG A 145 -15.46 1.75 -10.06
C ARG A 145 -15.15 0.91 -8.82
N SER A 146 -15.05 -0.41 -9.01
CA SER A 146 -14.60 -1.30 -7.94
C SER A 146 -13.19 -0.95 -7.47
N PRO A 147 -12.90 -1.09 -6.17
CA PRO A 147 -11.58 -0.82 -5.62
C PRO A 147 -10.49 -1.70 -6.21
N THR A 148 -9.25 -1.22 -6.21
CA THR A 148 -8.07 -2.03 -6.56
C THR A 148 -7.18 -2.20 -5.34
N VAL A 149 -6.90 -3.46 -4.99
CA VAL A 149 -5.98 -3.81 -3.92
C VAL A 149 -4.55 -3.82 -4.46
N ARG A 150 -3.60 -3.39 -3.63
CA ARG A 150 -2.16 -3.43 -3.94
C ARG A 150 -1.39 -3.81 -2.70
N PHE A 151 -0.11 -4.13 -2.86
CA PHE A 151 0.82 -4.12 -1.74
C PHE A 151 2.22 -3.71 -2.19
N SER A 152 3.01 -3.23 -1.23
CA SER A 152 4.42 -2.87 -1.41
C SER A 152 5.26 -3.64 -0.41
N ILE A 153 6.48 -4.01 -0.78
CA ILE A 153 7.42 -4.74 0.07
C ILE A 153 8.84 -4.16 0.02
N GLU A 154 9.56 -4.31 1.13
CA GLU A 154 11.01 -4.36 1.12
C GLU A 154 11.41 -5.85 1.13
N PRO A 155 12.19 -6.34 0.16
CA PRO A 155 12.75 -7.67 0.25
C PRO A 155 13.74 -7.75 1.42
N VAL A 156 13.48 -8.64 2.38
CA VAL A 156 14.30 -8.82 3.58
C VAL A 156 14.74 -10.27 3.70
N GLY A 157 16.04 -10.47 3.89
CA GLY A 157 16.63 -11.80 4.11
C GLY A 157 16.46 -12.28 5.55
N PRO A 158 16.57 -13.59 5.82
CA PRO A 158 16.45 -14.14 7.18
C PRO A 158 17.58 -13.68 8.13
N ASN A 159 18.72 -13.24 7.59
CA ASN A 159 19.88 -12.78 8.36
C ASN A 159 20.01 -11.24 8.37
N ALA A 160 19.06 -10.51 7.79
CA ALA A 160 19.14 -9.07 7.65
C ALA A 160 19.22 -8.36 9.01
N GLY A 161 20.21 -7.48 9.19
CA GLY A 161 20.48 -6.76 10.44
C GLY A 161 21.24 -7.58 11.49
N THR A 162 21.62 -8.82 11.18
CA THR A 162 22.51 -9.64 12.03
C THR A 162 23.98 -9.42 11.65
N PRO A 163 24.97 -9.89 12.43
CA PRO A 163 26.37 -9.84 12.04
C PRO A 163 26.71 -10.55 10.71
N VAL A 164 25.85 -11.50 10.26
CA VAL A 164 26.05 -12.24 9.00
C VAL A 164 25.63 -11.42 7.79
N ASP A 165 24.57 -10.61 7.91
CA ASP A 165 24.10 -9.70 6.85
C ASP A 165 23.61 -8.38 7.47
N PRO A 166 24.52 -7.52 7.93
CA PRO A 166 24.17 -6.33 8.71
C PRO A 166 23.40 -5.28 7.90
N ASP A 167 23.43 -5.36 6.57
CA ASP A 167 22.89 -4.35 5.66
C ASP A 167 21.89 -4.93 4.65
N ASN A 168 21.36 -6.13 4.88
CA ASN A 168 20.38 -6.80 4.00
C ASN A 168 20.86 -6.89 2.53
N GLN A 169 22.14 -7.20 2.31
CA GLN A 169 22.83 -6.98 1.04
C GLN A 169 22.37 -7.91 -0.08
N THR A 170 21.89 -9.11 0.26
CA THR A 170 21.60 -10.14 -0.74
C THR A 170 20.11 -10.31 -1.05
N ALA A 171 19.23 -9.78 -0.20
CA ALA A 171 17.79 -10.05 -0.29
C ALA A 171 17.17 -9.56 -1.59
N ASP A 172 17.50 -8.34 -2.00
CA ASP A 172 17.02 -7.74 -3.24
C ASP A 172 17.47 -8.54 -4.47
N SER A 173 18.76 -8.88 -4.59
CA SER A 173 19.26 -9.69 -5.72
C SER A 173 18.54 -11.05 -5.86
N ARG A 174 18.23 -11.71 -4.73
CA ARG A 174 17.47 -12.96 -4.71
C ARG A 174 16.02 -12.73 -5.11
N PHE A 175 15.41 -11.65 -4.64
CA PHE A 175 14.05 -11.30 -4.98
C PHE A 175 13.88 -10.95 -6.47
N ARG A 176 14.84 -10.22 -7.06
CA ARG A 176 14.86 -9.96 -8.52
C ARG A 176 14.88 -11.26 -9.32
N HIS A 177 15.62 -12.27 -8.86
CA HIS A 177 15.60 -13.58 -9.51
C HIS A 177 14.19 -14.17 -9.48
N VAL A 178 13.51 -14.16 -8.33
CA VAL A 178 12.11 -14.62 -8.23
C VAL A 178 11.19 -13.82 -9.15
N LEU A 179 11.27 -12.49 -9.14
CA LEU A 179 10.38 -11.64 -9.92
C LEU A 179 10.54 -11.85 -11.43
N ARG A 180 11.77 -12.09 -11.92
CA ARG A 180 12.01 -12.44 -13.34
C ARG A 180 11.34 -13.75 -13.76
N HIS A 181 11.17 -14.70 -12.85
CA HIS A 181 10.49 -15.97 -13.14
C HIS A 181 8.97 -15.85 -13.02
N THR A 182 8.49 -15.13 -12.02
CA THR A 182 7.05 -15.07 -11.69
C THR A 182 6.31 -13.97 -12.44
N SER A 183 7.03 -12.99 -12.99
CA SER A 183 6.48 -11.88 -13.78
C SER A 183 7.31 -11.64 -15.05
N PRO A 184 7.33 -12.59 -16.00
CA PRO A 184 8.20 -12.53 -17.18
C PRO A 184 7.90 -11.34 -18.11
N ASN A 185 6.71 -10.75 -18.03
CA ASN A 185 6.30 -9.60 -18.82
C ASN A 185 6.70 -8.25 -18.19
N THR A 186 7.37 -8.27 -17.03
CA THR A 186 7.88 -7.05 -16.38
C THR A 186 9.00 -6.46 -17.24
N ASP A 187 8.92 -5.16 -17.52
CA ASP A 187 9.96 -4.43 -18.24
C ASP A 187 11.05 -3.97 -17.25
N TRP A 188 12.30 -4.28 -17.56
CA TRP A 188 13.46 -4.00 -16.71
C TRP A 188 14.30 -2.83 -17.19
N GLU A 189 13.99 -2.18 -18.33
CA GLU A 189 14.85 -1.16 -18.93
C GLU A 189 15.09 0.02 -17.98
N TRP A 190 14.01 0.65 -17.51
CA TRP A 190 14.11 1.73 -16.52
C TRP A 190 14.61 1.24 -15.17
N PHE A 191 14.27 0.02 -14.77
CA PHE A 191 14.77 -0.54 -13.52
C PHE A 191 16.30 -0.63 -13.53
N ASP A 192 16.87 -1.27 -14.54
CA ASP A 192 18.31 -1.47 -14.67
C ASP A 192 19.06 -0.15 -14.84
N HIS A 193 18.42 0.86 -15.44
CA HIS A 193 18.95 2.23 -15.49
C HIS A 193 19.03 2.87 -14.10
N PHE A 194 17.91 2.98 -13.39
CA PHE A 194 17.86 3.67 -12.11
C PHE A 194 18.60 2.93 -11.00
N ASP A 195 18.57 1.60 -11.01
CA ASP A 195 19.36 0.78 -10.10
C ASP A 195 20.85 1.10 -10.23
N ARG A 196 21.37 1.20 -11.47
CA ARG A 196 22.77 1.55 -11.72
C ARG A 196 23.06 3.01 -11.39
N ALA A 197 22.20 3.93 -11.81
CA ALA A 197 22.42 5.37 -11.64
C ALA A 197 22.35 5.82 -10.17
N LEU A 198 21.56 5.13 -9.34
CA LEU A 198 21.37 5.44 -7.92
C LEU A 198 22.13 4.48 -6.99
N ALA A 199 22.88 3.51 -7.52
CA ALA A 199 23.79 2.70 -6.72
C ALA A 199 25.03 3.51 -6.29
N PRO A 200 25.41 3.50 -5.01
CA PRO A 200 26.70 4.02 -4.58
C PRO A 200 27.86 3.13 -5.09
N ASP A 201 29.03 3.73 -5.28
CA ASP A 201 30.22 3.00 -5.79
C ASP A 201 30.72 1.92 -4.81
N THR A 202 30.47 2.11 -3.52
CA THR A 202 30.74 1.15 -2.45
C THR A 202 29.43 0.61 -1.88
N HIS A 203 29.42 -0.63 -1.42
CA HIS A 203 28.24 -1.21 -0.79
C HIS A 203 27.66 -0.30 0.31
N PRO A 204 26.35 0.03 0.24
CA PRO A 204 25.71 0.90 1.22
C PRO A 204 25.64 0.22 2.59
N ARG A 205 26.13 0.95 3.62
CA ARG A 205 26.23 0.49 5.01
C ARG A 205 25.48 1.39 5.97
N GLY A 206 24.86 0.77 6.96
CA GLY A 206 24.17 1.42 8.06
C GLY A 206 22.95 2.21 7.60
N TYR A 207 22.72 3.35 8.27
CA TYR A 207 21.53 4.16 8.08
C TYR A 207 21.83 5.38 7.20
N MET A 208 20.88 5.69 6.34
CA MET A 208 20.78 6.94 5.60
C MET A 208 19.42 7.55 5.87
N GLU A 209 19.35 8.85 6.15
CA GLU A 209 18.09 9.54 6.44
C GLU A 209 17.24 8.85 7.53
N GLY A 210 17.90 8.24 8.51
CA GLY A 210 17.23 7.55 9.62
C GLY A 210 16.69 6.15 9.30
N HIS A 211 17.01 5.57 8.13
CA HIS A 211 16.65 4.17 7.81
C HIS A 211 17.73 3.44 7.00
N PRO A 212 17.74 2.10 6.97
CA PRO A 212 18.74 1.35 6.20
C PRO A 212 18.23 0.83 4.84
N SER A 213 16.93 0.99 4.55
CA SER A 213 16.30 0.50 3.31
C SER A 213 16.88 1.14 2.04
N LYS A 214 16.96 0.34 0.98
CA LYS A 214 17.63 0.70 -0.29
C LYS A 214 16.71 0.65 -1.50
N ILE A 215 15.73 -0.26 -1.48
CA ILE A 215 14.80 -0.47 -2.58
C ILE A 215 13.50 -1.07 -2.06
N PHE A 216 12.37 -0.63 -2.60
CA PHE A 216 11.07 -1.28 -2.43
C PHE A 216 10.51 -1.72 -3.76
N TYR A 217 9.56 -2.65 -3.70
CA TYR A 217 8.73 -3.08 -4.82
C TYR A 217 7.26 -2.88 -4.48
N ALA A 218 6.41 -2.61 -5.47
CA ALA A 218 4.97 -2.66 -5.29
C ALA A 218 4.28 -3.39 -6.43
N PHE A 219 3.09 -3.90 -6.15
CA PHE A 219 2.31 -4.74 -7.03
C PHE A 219 0.88 -4.23 -7.10
N ASP A 220 0.50 -3.71 -8.27
CA ASP A 220 -0.89 -3.38 -8.57
C ASP A 220 -1.60 -4.64 -9.03
N LEU A 221 -2.63 -5.07 -8.27
CA LEU A 221 -3.28 -6.36 -8.47
C LEU A 221 -4.52 -6.18 -9.36
N GLY A 222 -4.39 -6.50 -10.64
CA GLY A 222 -5.50 -6.57 -11.58
C GLY A 222 -6.22 -7.93 -11.53
N ASP A 223 -7.40 -7.97 -12.12
CA ASP A 223 -8.19 -9.21 -12.25
C ASP A 223 -7.50 -10.26 -13.13
N ASN A 224 -6.63 -9.84 -14.04
CA ASN A 224 -5.94 -10.73 -14.98
C ASN A 224 -4.41 -10.63 -14.91
N ASP A 225 -3.87 -9.55 -14.37
CA ASP A 225 -2.44 -9.23 -14.40
C ASP A 225 -1.96 -8.60 -13.08
N ILE A 226 -0.65 -8.63 -12.87
CA ILE A 226 0.01 -7.96 -11.75
C ILE A 226 1.06 -7.02 -12.35
N THR A 227 0.93 -5.72 -12.08
CA THR A 227 1.91 -4.73 -12.56
C THR A 227 2.89 -4.39 -11.45
N SER A 228 4.18 -4.62 -11.72
CA SER A 228 5.28 -4.33 -10.80
C SER A 228 5.72 -2.86 -10.85
N LYS A 229 6.19 -2.36 -9.71
CA LYS A 229 6.81 -1.04 -9.54
C LYS A 229 8.05 -1.19 -8.67
N ALA A 230 9.02 -0.30 -8.85
CA ALA A 230 10.21 -0.23 -8.00
C ALA A 230 10.37 1.19 -7.44
N TYR A 231 10.93 1.29 -6.23
CA TYR A 231 11.20 2.54 -5.52
C TYR A 231 12.67 2.53 -5.08
N PHE A 232 13.43 3.53 -5.51
CA PHE A 232 14.86 3.66 -5.27
C PHE A 232 15.13 4.77 -4.27
N PHE A 233 16.00 4.50 -3.30
CA PHE A 233 16.41 5.48 -2.28
C PHE A 233 17.71 6.17 -2.69
N PRO A 234 17.71 7.50 -2.94
CA PRO A 234 18.89 8.20 -3.45
C PRO A 234 19.97 8.47 -2.40
N GLY A 235 19.63 8.42 -1.11
CA GLY A 235 20.47 8.94 -0.03
C GLY A 235 21.87 8.33 0.03
N PHE A 236 22.01 7.03 -0.22
CA PHE A 236 23.33 6.39 -0.20
C PHE A 236 24.24 6.88 -1.35
N ARG A 237 23.67 7.08 -2.55
CA ARG A 237 24.39 7.70 -3.68
C ARG A 237 24.77 9.13 -3.35
N ALA A 238 23.80 9.92 -2.87
CA ALA A 238 23.98 11.32 -2.49
C ALA A 238 25.11 11.50 -1.47
N ARG A 239 25.16 10.67 -0.43
CA ARG A 239 26.27 10.65 0.54
C ARG A 239 27.59 10.29 -0.12
N ALA A 240 27.63 9.24 -0.95
CA ALA A 240 28.86 8.78 -1.58
C ALA A 240 29.46 9.82 -2.55
N THR A 241 28.62 10.61 -3.22
CA THR A 241 29.05 11.64 -4.19
C THR A 241 29.08 13.05 -3.63
N ASN A 242 28.77 13.25 -2.34
CA ASN A 242 28.64 14.56 -1.69
C ASN A 242 27.68 15.51 -2.43
N GLN A 243 26.54 14.96 -2.86
CA GLN A 243 25.46 15.67 -3.54
C GLN A 243 24.19 15.62 -2.70
N THR A 244 23.20 16.45 -3.02
CA THR A 244 21.86 16.32 -2.45
C THR A 244 21.09 15.19 -3.14
N ASN A 245 20.06 14.67 -2.46
CA ASN A 245 19.14 13.69 -3.06
C ASN A 245 18.51 14.22 -4.36
N LEU A 246 18.10 15.49 -4.39
CA LEU A 246 17.54 16.09 -5.60
C LEU A 246 18.56 16.09 -6.75
N GLN A 247 19.82 16.43 -6.48
CA GLN A 247 20.87 16.44 -7.51
C GLN A 247 21.12 15.05 -8.11
N VAL A 248 21.25 14.00 -7.29
CA VAL A 248 21.48 12.63 -7.80
C VAL A 248 20.25 12.10 -8.54
N LEU A 249 19.04 12.39 -8.07
CA LEU A 249 17.80 12.06 -8.76
C LEU A 249 17.72 12.76 -10.12
N ALA A 250 18.04 14.05 -10.16
CA ALA A 250 17.99 14.83 -11.39
C ALA A 250 19.00 14.33 -12.43
N GLN A 251 20.21 13.96 -12.01
CA GLN A 251 21.21 13.34 -12.88
C GLN A 251 20.76 11.98 -13.41
N ALA A 252 20.18 11.13 -12.55
CA ALA A 252 19.66 9.83 -12.95
C ALA A 252 18.49 9.97 -13.95
N ILE A 253 17.57 10.91 -13.73
CA ILE A 253 16.43 11.17 -14.63
C ILE A 253 16.90 11.65 -15.99
N ARG A 254 17.81 12.65 -16.04
CA ARG A 254 18.32 13.23 -17.31
C ARG A 254 19.08 12.24 -18.19
N THR A 255 19.53 11.12 -17.62
CA THR A 255 20.26 10.07 -18.35
C THR A 255 19.38 8.86 -18.67
N ALA A 256 18.12 8.84 -18.23
CA ALA A 256 17.21 7.72 -18.45
C ALA A 256 16.75 7.64 -19.92
N PRO A 257 16.44 6.43 -20.43
CA PRO A 257 15.80 6.26 -21.72
C PRO A 257 14.55 7.14 -21.86
N LEU A 258 14.43 7.84 -23.01
CA LEU A 258 13.39 8.83 -23.33
C LEU A 258 13.46 10.17 -22.58
N CYS A 259 14.45 10.37 -21.70
CA CYS A 259 14.64 11.58 -20.91
C CYS A 259 15.90 12.39 -21.28
N THR A 260 16.71 11.92 -22.24
CA THR A 260 17.97 12.58 -22.65
C THR A 260 17.75 13.86 -23.44
N ASP A 261 16.58 14.02 -24.04
CA ASP A 261 16.13 15.26 -24.64
C ASP A 261 15.51 16.14 -23.54
N HIS A 262 16.19 17.24 -23.20
CA HIS A 262 15.77 18.14 -22.11
C HIS A 262 14.39 18.77 -22.35
N ASP A 263 13.97 18.93 -23.60
CA ASP A 263 12.66 19.49 -23.92
C ASP A 263 11.51 18.55 -23.49
N ARG A 264 11.82 17.27 -23.26
CA ARG A 264 10.87 16.27 -22.75
C ARG A 264 10.74 16.27 -21.23
N LEU A 265 11.50 17.09 -20.52
CA LEU A 265 11.50 17.15 -19.05
C LEU A 265 10.82 18.39 -18.48
N GLY A 266 9.93 19.06 -19.24
CA GLY A 266 9.24 20.27 -18.79
C GLY A 266 8.53 20.15 -17.44
N ALA A 267 7.80 19.05 -17.20
CA ALA A 267 7.15 18.79 -15.92
C ALA A 267 8.16 18.62 -14.76
N PHE A 268 9.32 18.00 -15.03
CA PHE A 268 10.38 17.83 -14.04
C PHE A 268 11.11 19.15 -13.76
N ALA A 269 11.39 19.94 -14.80
CA ALA A 269 12.00 21.26 -14.68
C ALA A 269 11.13 22.19 -13.81
N LEU A 270 9.81 22.20 -14.01
CA LEU A 270 8.87 22.95 -13.18
C LEU A 270 8.97 22.56 -11.69
N PHE A 271 9.11 21.27 -11.39
CA PHE A 271 9.30 20.80 -10.01
C PHE A 271 10.68 21.15 -9.45
N GLU A 272 11.74 21.03 -10.24
CA GLU A 272 13.10 21.39 -9.83
C GLU A 272 13.20 22.89 -9.53
N ASP A 273 12.57 23.74 -10.36
CA ASP A 273 12.45 25.17 -10.12
C ASP A 273 11.69 25.47 -8.82
N PHE A 274 10.59 24.76 -8.56
CA PHE A 274 9.85 24.89 -7.31
C PHE A 274 10.70 24.48 -6.10
N ALA A 275 11.38 23.33 -6.17
CA ALA A 275 12.16 22.79 -5.06
C ALA A 275 13.38 23.66 -4.71
N ASN A 276 13.92 24.40 -5.68
CA ASN A 276 15.05 25.31 -5.50
C ASN A 276 14.64 26.77 -5.21
N ASP A 277 13.35 27.10 -5.26
CA ASP A 277 12.85 28.44 -4.96
C ASP A 277 13.06 28.79 -3.48
N VAL A 278 13.55 29.99 -3.19
CA VAL A 278 13.78 30.49 -1.83
C VAL A 278 12.50 30.55 -0.97
N SER A 279 11.34 30.65 -1.61
CA SER A 279 10.02 30.63 -0.96
C SER A 279 9.52 29.23 -0.63
N THR A 280 10.16 28.19 -1.17
CA THR A 280 9.83 26.79 -0.89
C THR A 280 10.60 26.33 0.36
N PRO A 281 9.91 25.78 1.37
CA PRO A 281 10.60 25.20 2.52
C PRO A 281 11.49 24.03 2.08
N PRO A 282 12.58 23.72 2.81
CA PRO A 282 13.42 22.58 2.47
C PRO A 282 12.62 21.28 2.33
N LEU A 283 12.75 20.63 1.18
CA LEU A 283 12.07 19.39 0.86
C LEU A 283 13.01 18.20 1.11
N GLU A 284 12.52 17.20 1.85
CA GLU A 284 13.24 15.94 2.05
C GLU A 284 12.87 14.98 0.92
N MET A 285 13.78 14.75 -0.04
CA MET A 285 13.53 13.80 -1.14
C MET A 285 13.74 12.36 -0.64
N ASP A 286 12.65 11.60 -0.50
CA ASP A 286 12.68 10.26 0.11
C ASP A 286 13.01 9.17 -0.95
N MET A 287 12.35 9.16 -2.11
CA MET A 287 12.51 8.08 -3.10
C MET A 287 12.09 8.46 -4.53
N LEU A 288 12.59 7.73 -5.52
CA LEU A 288 12.11 7.75 -6.90
C LEU A 288 11.39 6.44 -7.20
N ALA A 289 10.18 6.50 -7.75
CA ALA A 289 9.45 5.30 -8.18
C ALA A 289 9.22 5.26 -9.69
N ILE A 290 9.20 4.03 -10.21
CA ILE A 290 8.90 3.72 -11.61
C ILE A 290 7.82 2.64 -11.70
N ASP A 291 7.02 2.70 -12.77
CA ASP A 291 6.23 1.55 -13.21
C ASP A 291 7.15 0.64 -14.06
N MET A 292 7.22 -0.66 -13.77
CA MET A 292 8.10 -1.61 -14.48
C MET A 292 7.41 -2.16 -15.74
N ILE A 293 7.06 -1.23 -16.62
CA ILE A 293 6.42 -1.39 -17.93
C ILE A 293 7.25 -0.62 -18.97
N PRO A 294 6.99 -0.76 -20.28
CA PRO A 294 7.76 -0.04 -21.30
C PRO A 294 7.88 1.45 -21.01
N ALA A 295 9.10 1.98 -21.18
CA ALA A 295 9.47 3.36 -20.81
C ALA A 295 8.52 4.42 -21.40
N VAL A 296 7.97 4.17 -22.59
CA VAL A 296 7.03 5.08 -23.28
C VAL A 296 5.70 5.23 -22.55
N ASP A 297 5.26 4.20 -21.81
CA ASP A 297 4.00 4.18 -21.07
C ASP A 297 4.19 4.46 -19.57
N SER A 298 5.40 4.22 -19.08
CA SER A 298 5.77 4.36 -17.68
C SER A 298 5.84 5.83 -17.22
N ARG A 299 5.89 6.01 -15.90
CA ARG A 299 5.89 7.30 -15.21
C ARG A 299 6.97 7.33 -14.15
N LEU A 300 7.57 8.50 -13.99
CA LEU A 300 8.50 8.81 -12.91
C LEU A 300 7.74 9.48 -11.77
N LYS A 301 8.02 9.08 -10.54
CA LYS A 301 7.41 9.66 -9.33
C LYS A 301 8.49 10.00 -8.33
N ILE A 302 8.68 11.29 -8.04
CA ILE A 302 9.60 11.73 -6.98
C ILE A 302 8.77 11.92 -5.73
N TYR A 303 9.11 11.17 -4.69
CA TYR A 303 8.52 11.29 -3.37
C TYR A 303 9.33 12.24 -2.53
N PHE A 304 8.65 13.20 -1.92
CA PHE A 304 9.29 14.22 -1.10
C PHE A 304 8.40 14.60 0.06
N ARG A 305 9.02 15.05 1.15
CA ARG A 305 8.34 15.38 2.39
C ARG A 305 8.57 16.82 2.77
N ASN A 306 7.48 17.48 3.16
CA ASN A 306 7.51 18.79 3.80
C ASN A 306 7.22 18.62 5.29
N ARG A 307 8.02 19.26 6.14
CA ARG A 307 7.83 19.21 7.60
C ARG A 307 6.71 20.12 8.10
N GLN A 308 6.29 21.09 7.29
CA GLN A 308 5.12 21.90 7.59
C GLN A 308 3.84 21.06 7.40
N THR A 309 2.91 21.21 8.35
CA THR A 309 1.70 20.37 8.46
C THR A 309 0.41 21.19 8.45
N SER A 310 0.47 22.49 8.17
CA SER A 310 -0.72 23.32 8.01
C SER A 310 -1.37 23.02 6.66
N PHE A 311 -2.69 23.21 6.55
CA PHE A 311 -3.35 23.04 5.24
C PHE A 311 -2.86 24.07 4.21
N ALA A 312 -2.37 25.23 4.66
CA ALA A 312 -1.79 26.25 3.78
C ALA A 312 -0.50 25.73 3.13
N SER A 313 0.32 25.00 3.88
CA SER A 313 1.49 24.31 3.33
C SER A 313 1.08 23.18 2.38
N VAL A 314 -0.02 22.46 2.66
CA VAL A 314 -0.58 21.47 1.74
C VAL A 314 -0.96 22.11 0.41
N ARG A 315 -1.65 23.25 0.44
CA ARG A 315 -2.03 23.99 -0.76
C ARG A 315 -0.80 24.43 -1.56
N GLN A 316 0.22 24.97 -0.90
CA GLN A 316 1.48 25.35 -1.55
C GLN A 316 2.14 24.17 -2.28
N MET A 317 2.22 23.00 -1.62
CA MET A 317 2.83 21.81 -2.25
C MET A 317 1.98 21.28 -3.41
N MET A 318 0.65 21.23 -3.25
CA MET A 318 -0.26 20.74 -4.30
C MET A 318 -0.30 21.63 -5.54
N THR A 319 -0.03 22.94 -5.40
CA THR A 319 0.05 23.89 -6.53
C THR A 319 1.48 24.16 -7.00
N LEU A 320 2.49 23.53 -6.37
CA LEU A 320 3.92 23.86 -6.55
C LEU A 320 4.19 25.37 -6.46
N GLY A 321 3.61 26.02 -5.46
CA GLY A 321 3.71 27.47 -5.26
C GLY A 321 3.00 28.26 -6.37
N ASN A 322 1.77 27.84 -6.72
CA ASN A 322 0.95 28.42 -7.80
C ASN A 322 1.52 28.28 -9.22
N ARG A 323 2.51 27.41 -9.43
CA ARG A 323 2.99 27.04 -10.77
C ARG A 323 2.00 26.13 -11.50
N ILE A 324 1.18 25.39 -10.75
CA ILE A 324 0.05 24.62 -11.26
C ILE A 324 -1.23 25.32 -10.83
N THR A 325 -2.09 25.63 -11.80
CA THR A 325 -3.38 26.29 -11.59
C THR A 325 -4.45 25.65 -12.46
N GLY A 326 -5.71 25.71 -12.04
CA GLY A 326 -6.83 25.32 -12.89
C GLY A 326 -8.08 24.99 -12.09
N HIS A 327 -9.24 25.13 -12.72
CA HIS A 327 -10.53 24.97 -12.05
C HIS A 327 -10.69 23.64 -11.31
N SER A 328 -10.26 22.52 -11.91
CA SER A 328 -10.29 21.22 -11.24
C SER A 328 -9.38 21.16 -10.01
N LEU A 329 -8.23 21.83 -10.03
CA LEU A 329 -7.34 21.91 -8.87
C LEU A 329 -7.97 22.74 -7.74
N ASP A 330 -8.62 23.85 -8.07
CA ASP A 330 -9.29 24.70 -7.08
C ASP A 330 -10.43 23.96 -6.36
N VAL A 331 -11.30 23.30 -7.13
CA VAL A 331 -12.37 22.44 -6.59
C VAL A 331 -11.78 21.26 -5.81
N GLY A 332 -10.72 20.65 -6.34
CA GLY A 332 -10.01 19.56 -5.70
C GLY A 332 -9.38 19.93 -4.36
N LEU A 333 -8.85 21.14 -4.22
CA LEU A 333 -8.30 21.63 -2.96
C LEU A 333 -9.39 21.86 -1.91
N GLN A 334 -10.57 22.32 -2.31
CA GLN A 334 -11.73 22.40 -1.41
C GLN A 334 -12.17 21.00 -0.97
N ASN A 335 -12.22 20.05 -1.89
CA ASN A 335 -12.54 18.65 -1.59
C ASN A 335 -11.50 17.99 -0.68
N LEU A 336 -10.22 18.32 -0.89
CA LEU A 336 -9.11 17.85 -0.06
C LEU A 336 -9.19 18.45 1.34
N ARG A 337 -9.60 19.72 1.48
CA ARG A 337 -9.84 20.34 2.79
C ARG A 337 -10.93 19.61 3.57
N ARG A 338 -12.06 19.30 2.91
CA ARG A 338 -13.15 18.53 3.54
C ARG A 338 -12.68 17.15 4.02
N LEU A 339 -11.91 16.44 3.20
CA LEU A 339 -11.36 15.13 3.57
C LEU A 339 -10.33 15.23 4.71
N TRP A 340 -9.43 16.20 4.63
CA TRP A 340 -8.44 16.50 5.68
C TRP A 340 -9.11 16.74 7.03
N ASP A 341 -10.14 17.59 7.05
CA ASP A 341 -10.89 17.90 8.26
C ASP A 341 -11.58 16.67 8.85
N ALA A 342 -12.20 15.85 7.99
CA ALA A 342 -12.86 14.62 8.41
C ALA A 342 -11.84 13.60 8.98
N LEU A 343 -10.72 13.37 8.30
CA LEU A 343 -9.72 12.38 8.70
C LEU A 343 -8.99 12.76 10.00
N LEU A 344 -8.70 14.05 10.18
CA LEU A 344 -7.81 14.54 11.23
C LEU A 344 -8.52 15.33 12.33
N GLY A 345 -9.85 15.42 12.27
CA GLY A 345 -10.65 16.19 13.23
C GLY A 345 -10.33 17.69 13.21
N GLN A 346 -10.12 18.27 12.03
CA GLN A 346 -9.67 19.66 11.85
C GLN A 346 -10.80 20.61 11.39
N VAL A 347 -12.07 20.20 11.53
CA VAL A 347 -13.23 21.03 11.18
C VAL A 347 -13.17 22.37 11.95
N GLY A 348 -13.23 23.48 11.21
CA GLY A 348 -13.19 24.84 11.78
C GLY A 348 -11.81 25.34 12.18
N VAL A 349 -10.74 24.53 12.03
CA VAL A 349 -9.37 24.96 12.33
C VAL A 349 -8.83 25.85 11.19
N PRO A 350 -8.24 27.02 11.47
CA PRO A 350 -7.66 27.89 10.45
C PRO A 350 -6.59 27.18 9.60
N GLU A 351 -6.50 27.54 8.31
CA GLU A 351 -5.64 26.87 7.32
C GLU A 351 -4.14 26.92 7.67
N ASP A 352 -3.70 27.99 8.33
CA ASP A 352 -2.30 28.22 8.72
C ASP A 352 -1.91 27.49 10.02
N THR A 353 -2.87 26.89 10.73
CA THR A 353 -2.59 26.16 11.97
C THR A 353 -1.93 24.81 11.63
N PRO A 354 -0.71 24.52 12.14
CA PRO A 354 -0.09 23.22 11.94
C PRO A 354 -0.80 22.12 12.74
N LEU A 355 -0.78 20.89 12.22
CA LEU A 355 -1.24 19.73 12.99
C LEU A 355 -0.41 19.54 14.26
N PRO A 356 -1.02 19.12 15.39
CA PRO A 356 -0.29 18.85 16.62
C PRO A 356 0.57 17.57 16.51
N GLY A 357 1.75 17.58 17.13
CA GLY A 357 2.69 16.46 17.10
C GLY A 357 3.60 16.44 15.86
N GLY A 358 4.29 15.31 15.60
CA GLY A 358 5.05 15.13 14.36
C GLY A 358 6.57 15.04 14.46
N ASN A 359 7.14 14.80 15.65
CA ASN A 359 8.60 14.62 15.81
C ASN A 359 9.11 13.25 15.32
N HIS A 360 8.26 12.42 14.71
CA HIS A 360 8.67 11.15 14.10
C HIS A 360 9.32 11.37 12.73
N ARG A 361 10.21 10.47 12.29
CA ARG A 361 10.87 10.56 10.97
C ARG A 361 9.83 10.65 9.83
N THR A 362 8.77 9.84 9.90
CA THR A 362 7.67 9.83 8.93
C THR A 362 6.53 10.82 9.24
N GLY A 363 6.73 11.72 10.22
CA GLY A 363 5.89 12.92 10.41
C GLY A 363 6.07 13.94 9.28
N GLY A 364 5.48 15.13 9.42
CA GLY A 364 5.32 16.07 8.29
C GLY A 364 4.24 15.58 7.33
N ILE A 365 4.25 16.01 6.07
CA ILE A 365 3.36 15.51 5.02
C ILE A 365 4.20 14.99 3.86
N LEU A 366 3.88 13.79 3.40
CA LEU A 366 4.53 13.17 2.24
C LEU A 366 3.77 13.53 0.97
N TYR A 367 4.48 13.74 -0.11
CA TYR A 367 3.93 13.97 -1.44
C TYR A 367 4.65 13.11 -2.45
N ASN A 368 4.02 12.90 -3.60
CA ASN A 368 4.78 12.61 -4.80
C ASN A 368 4.44 13.59 -5.92
N MET A 369 5.42 13.80 -6.78
CA MET A 369 5.30 14.48 -8.05
C MET A 369 5.44 13.41 -9.14
N GLU A 370 4.38 13.19 -9.91
CA GLU A 370 4.29 12.20 -10.98
C GLU A 370 4.36 12.89 -12.35
N PHE A 371 5.18 12.37 -13.26
CA PHE A 371 5.26 12.88 -14.63
C PHE A 371 5.65 11.79 -15.64
N ARG A 372 5.39 12.09 -16.93
CA ARG A 372 5.85 11.32 -18.09
C ARG A 372 6.81 12.18 -18.92
N PRO A 373 7.82 11.60 -19.56
CA PRO A 373 8.64 12.33 -20.53
C PRO A 373 7.77 12.87 -21.68
N GLY A 374 7.86 14.18 -21.92
CA GLY A 374 7.01 14.94 -22.86
C GLY A 374 5.83 15.66 -22.20
N GLY A 375 5.56 15.41 -20.91
CA GLY A 375 4.60 16.17 -20.13
C GLY A 375 5.17 17.53 -19.69
N THR A 376 4.33 18.56 -19.70
CA THR A 376 4.71 19.93 -19.29
C THR A 376 4.32 20.27 -17.86
N THR A 377 3.34 19.56 -17.30
CA THR A 377 2.82 19.81 -15.96
C THR A 377 2.77 18.49 -15.18
N PRO A 378 3.41 18.41 -14.00
CA PRO A 378 3.35 17.19 -13.22
C PRO A 378 2.04 17.08 -12.46
N LYS A 379 1.71 15.87 -11.99
CA LYS A 379 0.60 15.62 -11.07
C LYS A 379 1.14 15.47 -9.66
N VAL A 380 0.65 16.29 -8.73
CA VAL A 380 1.00 16.17 -7.31
C VAL A 380 -0.03 15.30 -6.59
N LYS A 381 0.46 14.37 -5.78
CA LYS A 381 -0.35 13.54 -4.87
C LYS A 381 0.13 13.77 -3.44
N ILE A 382 -0.80 14.02 -2.53
CA ILE A 382 -0.52 14.09 -1.08
C ILE A 382 -0.69 12.70 -0.46
N TYR A 383 0.08 12.43 0.59
CA TYR A 383 0.00 11.28 1.49
C TYR A 383 -0.13 11.79 2.93
N ILE A 384 -1.35 11.82 3.44
CA ILE A 384 -1.70 12.28 4.79
C ILE A 384 -1.30 11.20 5.80
N PRO A 385 -0.35 11.42 6.72
CA PRO A 385 0.12 10.38 7.63
C PRO A 385 -0.87 10.12 8.78
N ALA A 386 -1.92 9.36 8.49
CA ALA A 386 -3.00 9.06 9.43
C ALA A 386 -2.48 8.49 10.76
N ARG A 387 -1.42 7.67 10.72
CA ARG A 387 -0.76 7.12 11.90
C ARG A 387 -0.34 8.18 12.92
N HIS A 388 0.11 9.35 12.45
CA HIS A 388 0.66 10.40 13.29
C HIS A 388 -0.39 11.41 13.76
N TYR A 389 -1.43 11.62 12.96
CA TYR A 389 -2.31 12.78 13.12
C TYR A 389 -3.80 12.44 13.29
N ALA A 390 -4.26 11.27 12.83
CA ALA A 390 -5.68 10.91 12.97
C ALA A 390 -5.99 10.50 14.41
N PRO A 391 -7.21 10.71 14.93
CA PRO A 391 -7.59 10.28 16.28
C PRO A 391 -7.35 8.79 16.54
N SER A 392 -7.88 7.92 15.66
CA SER A 392 -7.76 6.46 15.71
C SER A 392 -7.98 5.84 14.33
N ASP A 393 -7.65 4.56 14.17
CA ASP A 393 -7.91 3.80 12.94
C ASP A 393 -9.41 3.70 12.65
N TRP A 394 -10.26 3.54 13.66
CA TRP A 394 -11.71 3.53 13.51
C TRP A 394 -12.27 4.88 13.05
N HIS A 395 -11.70 5.97 13.54
CA HIS A 395 -12.04 7.31 13.08
C HIS A 395 -11.72 7.46 11.58
N VAL A 396 -10.55 7.00 11.15
CA VAL A 396 -10.16 7.00 9.72
C VAL A 396 -11.14 6.18 8.88
N VAL A 397 -11.47 4.96 9.30
CA VAL A 397 -12.43 4.09 8.60
C VAL A 397 -13.79 4.79 8.45
N THR A 398 -14.28 5.39 9.53
CA THR A 398 -15.60 6.05 9.55
C THR A 398 -15.60 7.30 8.68
N ALA A 399 -14.56 8.13 8.77
CA ALA A 399 -14.41 9.33 7.97
C ALA A 399 -14.31 9.02 6.47
N LEU A 400 -13.55 7.98 6.09
CA LEU A 400 -13.48 7.51 4.71
C LEU A 400 -14.83 6.98 4.23
N ASN A 401 -15.50 6.15 5.04
CA ASN A 401 -16.80 5.61 4.65
C ASN A 401 -17.84 6.73 4.42
N GLU A 402 -17.87 7.75 5.28
CA GLU A 402 -18.75 8.91 5.10
C GLU A 402 -18.34 9.76 3.89
N TYR A 403 -17.05 9.98 3.68
CA TYR A 403 -16.56 10.75 2.54
C TYR A 403 -16.84 10.07 1.19
N MET A 404 -16.79 8.73 1.16
CA MET A 404 -17.06 7.98 -0.06
C MET A 404 -18.54 7.75 -0.29
N TYR A 405 -19.31 7.39 0.75
CA TYR A 405 -20.67 6.86 0.59
C TYR A 405 -21.74 7.60 1.40
N GLY A 406 -21.36 8.66 2.12
CA GLY A 406 -22.30 9.50 2.87
C GLY A 406 -23.28 10.24 1.96
N ALA A 407 -24.17 11.03 2.56
CA ALA A 407 -25.20 11.76 1.81
C ALA A 407 -24.63 12.69 0.72
N ASN A 408 -23.39 13.16 0.91
CA ASN A 408 -22.64 13.98 -0.05
C ASN A 408 -21.34 13.28 -0.50
N GLY A 409 -21.32 11.94 -0.48
CA GLY A 409 -20.15 11.13 -0.81
C GLY A 409 -19.77 11.17 -2.30
N GLN A 410 -18.54 10.78 -2.62
CA GLN A 410 -18.05 10.75 -4.00
C GLN A 410 -18.59 9.58 -4.85
N SER A 411 -19.12 8.55 -4.20
CA SER A 411 -19.53 7.30 -4.85
C SER A 411 -20.86 6.82 -4.29
N GLU A 412 -21.61 6.12 -5.12
CA GLU A 412 -22.81 5.44 -4.64
C GLU A 412 -22.42 4.21 -3.82
N LYS A 413 -23.16 3.98 -2.73
CA LYS A 413 -23.01 2.74 -1.96
C LYS A 413 -23.61 1.58 -2.75
N LEU A 414 -22.75 0.76 -3.34
CA LEU A 414 -23.16 -0.49 -3.98
C LEU A 414 -23.61 -1.51 -2.93
N ASN A 415 -24.42 -2.49 -3.35
CA ASN A 415 -24.86 -3.60 -2.49
C ASN A 415 -23.75 -4.64 -2.29
N MET A 416 -22.58 -4.18 -1.84
CA MET A 416 -21.35 -4.95 -1.62
C MET A 416 -20.78 -4.62 -0.23
N PRO A 417 -19.98 -5.53 0.37
CA PRO A 417 -19.23 -5.21 1.58
C PRO A 417 -18.39 -3.94 1.40
N THR A 418 -18.36 -3.09 2.42
CA THR A 418 -17.58 -1.86 2.42
C THR A 418 -16.18 -2.11 3.00
N TYR A 419 -15.27 -1.16 2.77
CA TYR A 419 -13.98 -1.10 3.47
C TYR A 419 -14.14 -1.19 5.01
N SER A 420 -15.20 -0.58 5.55
CA SER A 420 -15.50 -0.68 6.98
C SER A 420 -15.87 -2.10 7.42
N ASP A 421 -16.50 -2.89 6.56
CA ASP A 421 -16.85 -4.28 6.86
C ASP A 421 -15.59 -5.15 6.85
N ALA A 422 -14.67 -4.93 5.90
CA ALA A 422 -13.37 -5.59 5.88
C ALA A 422 -12.62 -5.36 7.19
N PHE A 423 -12.52 -4.11 7.66
CA PHE A 423 -11.81 -3.78 8.90
C PHE A 423 -12.43 -4.44 10.14
N ARG A 424 -13.77 -4.46 10.24
CA ARG A 424 -14.46 -5.13 11.36
C ARG A 424 -14.29 -6.65 11.38
N LYS A 425 -14.13 -7.28 10.20
CA LYS A 425 -13.85 -8.72 10.11
C LYS A 425 -12.43 -9.06 10.55
N VAL A 426 -11.47 -8.18 10.23
CA VAL A 426 -10.04 -8.44 10.38
C VAL A 426 -9.52 -8.08 11.78
N PHE A 427 -9.90 -6.92 12.31
CA PHE A 427 -9.28 -6.31 13.48
C PHE A 427 -10.23 -6.23 14.68
N THR A 428 -9.70 -6.33 15.89
CA THR A 428 -10.51 -6.22 17.11
C THR A 428 -11.05 -4.80 17.29
N GLN A 429 -12.20 -4.66 17.96
CA GLN A 429 -12.80 -3.35 18.22
C GLN A 429 -11.86 -2.43 19.04
N ASP A 430 -11.18 -2.99 20.04
CA ASP A 430 -10.25 -2.24 20.90
C ASP A 430 -9.03 -1.77 20.09
N SER A 431 -8.45 -2.64 19.27
CA SER A 431 -7.31 -2.28 18.41
C SER A 431 -7.64 -1.19 17.39
N LEU A 432 -8.90 -1.09 16.95
CA LEU A 432 -9.37 -0.04 16.05
C LEU A 432 -9.53 1.32 16.75
N GLN A 433 -9.63 1.36 18.09
CA GLN A 433 -9.61 2.63 18.83
C GLN A 433 -8.21 3.22 18.98
N GLU A 434 -7.17 2.44 18.66
CA GLU A 434 -5.79 2.91 18.60
C GLU A 434 -5.42 3.37 17.18
N ARG A 435 -4.16 3.78 17.00
CA ARG A 435 -3.55 4.05 15.70
C ARG A 435 -2.62 2.92 15.29
N GLY A 436 -2.26 2.90 14.01
CA GLY A 436 -1.16 2.10 13.50
C GLY A 436 -1.51 1.11 12.41
N LEU A 437 -2.80 0.92 12.10
CA LEU A 437 -3.21 0.18 10.92
C LEU A 437 -3.16 1.06 9.67
N HIS A 438 -3.61 2.32 9.72
CA HIS A 438 -3.49 3.24 8.60
C HIS A 438 -2.15 3.99 8.66
N THR A 439 -1.26 3.74 7.70
CA THR A 439 -0.01 4.51 7.59
C THR A 439 -0.28 5.88 6.96
N TYR A 440 -0.87 5.87 5.76
CA TYR A 440 -1.19 7.06 4.99
C TYR A 440 -2.58 6.96 4.36
N ILE A 441 -3.23 8.11 4.17
CA ILE A 441 -4.31 8.29 3.20
C ILE A 441 -3.80 9.19 2.10
N ALA A 442 -3.65 8.65 0.88
CA ALA A 442 -3.16 9.41 -0.25
C ALA A 442 -4.29 9.95 -1.12
N CYS A 443 -4.13 11.16 -1.64
CA CYS A 443 -5.13 11.83 -2.45
C CYS A 443 -4.49 12.50 -3.66
N SER A 444 -5.12 12.36 -4.83
CA SER A 444 -4.77 13.17 -6.00
C SER A 444 -6.03 13.73 -6.63
N VAL A 445 -5.96 14.99 -7.06
CA VAL A 445 -7.06 15.66 -7.75
C VAL A 445 -7.21 15.09 -9.16
N GLN A 446 -8.44 14.75 -9.53
CA GLN A 446 -8.82 14.33 -10.87
C GLN A 446 -9.53 15.47 -11.62
N ALA A 447 -9.83 15.23 -12.90
CA ALA A 447 -10.67 16.15 -13.67
C ALA A 447 -12.00 16.38 -12.94
N GLY A 448 -12.50 17.61 -12.95
CA GLY A 448 -13.71 18.01 -12.22
C GLY A 448 -13.50 18.30 -10.73
N GLY A 449 -12.33 17.97 -10.17
CA GLY A 449 -11.99 18.22 -8.77
C GLY A 449 -12.28 17.06 -7.82
N ASP A 450 -12.74 15.91 -8.33
CA ASP A 450 -12.87 14.69 -7.51
C ASP A 450 -11.51 14.22 -6.99
N LEU A 451 -11.52 13.53 -5.86
CA LEU A 451 -10.29 13.00 -5.27
C LEU A 451 -10.20 11.50 -5.54
N ARG A 452 -9.11 11.07 -6.18
CA ARG A 452 -8.71 9.66 -6.12
C ARG A 452 -8.03 9.41 -4.78
N VAL A 453 -8.72 8.71 -3.90
CA VAL A 453 -8.27 8.37 -2.55
C VAL A 453 -7.65 6.97 -2.55
N VAL A 454 -6.57 6.77 -1.78
CA VAL A 454 -5.93 5.48 -1.55
C VAL A 454 -5.61 5.32 -0.06
N SER A 455 -6.09 4.25 0.56
CA SER A 455 -5.75 3.91 1.95
C SER A 455 -4.55 2.98 1.99
N TYR A 456 -3.53 3.29 2.79
CA TYR A 456 -2.37 2.43 3.02
C TYR A 456 -2.45 1.78 4.40
N ILE A 457 -2.28 0.46 4.44
CA ILE A 457 -2.65 -0.41 5.57
C ILE A 457 -1.45 -1.26 5.98
N ASN A 458 -1.03 -1.12 7.23
CA ASN A 458 -0.04 -1.95 7.88
C ASN A 458 -0.75 -3.03 8.72
N ALA A 459 -0.72 -4.27 8.25
CA ALA A 459 -1.30 -5.40 8.98
C ALA A 459 -0.44 -5.72 10.22
N GLN A 460 -1.03 -5.51 11.40
CA GLN A 460 -0.40 -5.80 12.69
C GLN A 460 -1.01 -7.06 13.29
N SER A 461 -0.19 -8.10 13.48
CA SER A 461 -0.60 -9.43 13.97
C SER A 461 -1.37 -9.35 15.30
N GLU A 462 -0.89 -8.51 16.21
CA GLU A 462 -1.41 -8.28 17.55
C GLU A 462 -2.80 -7.60 17.56
N LYS A 463 -3.22 -7.03 16.42
CA LYS A 463 -4.51 -6.35 16.26
C LYS A 463 -5.60 -7.21 15.63
N LEU A 464 -5.27 -8.41 15.16
CA LEU A 464 -6.19 -9.29 14.46
C LEU A 464 -7.21 -9.93 15.43
N VAL A 465 -8.45 -10.15 14.97
CA VAL A 465 -9.52 -10.83 15.76
C VAL A 465 -9.15 -12.27 16.15
N LEU A 466 -8.21 -12.88 15.43
CA LEU A 466 -7.83 -14.28 15.56
C LEU A 466 -6.36 -14.46 15.99
N GLY A 467 -5.88 -13.56 16.86
CA GLY A 467 -4.64 -13.76 17.62
C GLY A 467 -4.73 -14.91 18.61
#